data_AF-A0A3R8K2T7-F1
#
_entry.id   AF-A0A3R8K2T7-F1
#
_cell.length_a   1.000
_cell.length_b   1.000
_cell.length_c   1.000
_cell.angle_alpha   90.00
_cell.angle_beta   90.00
_cell.angle_gamma   90.00
#
_symmetry.space_group_name_H-M   'P 1'
#
loop_
_entity.id
_entity.type
_entity.pdbx_description
1 polymer ?
#
loop_
_entity_poly.entity_id
_entity_poly.type
_entity_poly.pdbx_seq_one_letter_code
_entity_poly.pdbx_strand_id
1 'polypeptide(L)'
;MKTTCLLPTSRNIAAKAAIVVIALALIALHARAALAITDADIKDGRFLYSLTGSDLSSTSTKFANDVWASTNVVVKQQGEGDAERRFLMAATGETSASFTYEFDFSGTAYVIESFSIKDPLQAAYSASNRYTISSQWRTDSSDWIDLRSISTVGQTTSQSFSGTDTISKTALEALGQLPTTIYYRVTYTANTGTFQTNHAQASRTAVASTGLNVSFNLTAIPEPSTIAMCVAFGGACLGVIILRQRNRHQATR
;
A
#
# COMPACT_ATOMS: atom_id res chain seq x y z
N MET A 1 -2.66 72.74 38.02
CA MET A 1 -1.99 72.25 36.79
C MET A 1 -1.32 70.92 37.10
N LYS A 2 -1.84 69.81 36.57
CA LYS A 2 -1.28 68.46 36.74
C LYS A 2 -0.76 68.00 35.38
N THR A 3 0.55 67.79 35.29
CA THR A 3 1.23 67.28 34.10
C THR A 3 1.24 65.76 34.19
N THR A 4 0.45 65.09 33.34
CA THR A 4 0.41 63.63 33.28
C THR A 4 1.32 63.13 32.18
N CYS A 5 2.38 62.43 32.57
CA CYS A 5 3.31 61.73 31.70
C CYS A 5 2.69 60.37 31.29
N LEU A 6 2.58 60.12 29.98
CA LEU A 6 2.14 58.84 29.42
C LEU A 6 3.36 58.02 28.97
N LEU A 7 3.60 56.88 29.61
CA LEU A 7 4.53 55.85 29.16
C LEU A 7 3.83 54.90 28.18
N PRO A 8 4.47 54.51 27.06
CA PRO A 8 3.90 53.55 26.13
C PRO A 8 4.04 52.12 26.67
N THR A 9 2.91 51.42 26.80
CA THR A 9 2.85 50.01 27.20
C THR A 9 3.27 49.09 26.05
N SER A 10 4.47 48.50 26.17
CA SER A 10 5.00 47.42 25.35
C SER A 10 4.32 46.08 25.67
N ARG A 11 3.12 45.83 25.14
CA ARG A 11 2.43 44.54 25.30
C ARG A 11 1.64 44.17 24.05
N ASN A 12 2.28 43.96 22.90
CA ASN A 12 1.58 43.47 21.70
C ASN A 12 2.50 42.74 20.68
N ILE A 13 3.52 42.01 21.13
CA ILE A 13 4.38 41.22 20.22
C ILE A 13 4.37 39.71 20.55
N ALA A 14 4.05 39.32 21.78
CA ALA A 14 4.10 37.90 22.19
C ALA A 14 2.90 37.04 21.70
N ALA A 15 1.78 37.63 21.28
CA ALA A 15 0.57 36.88 20.95
C ALA A 15 0.50 36.34 19.50
N LYS A 16 1.42 36.74 18.61
CA LYS A 16 1.39 36.30 17.20
C LYS A 16 2.33 35.13 16.87
N ALA A 17 3.20 34.73 17.80
CA ALA A 17 4.13 33.61 17.60
C ALA A 17 3.55 32.23 17.97
N ALA A 18 2.43 32.18 18.71
CA ALA A 18 1.86 30.92 19.21
C ALA A 18 0.94 30.19 18.21
N ILE A 19 0.52 30.83 17.12
CA ILE A 19 -0.44 30.26 16.15
C ILE A 19 0.25 29.50 15.01
N VAL A 20 1.55 29.72 14.75
CA VAL A 20 2.26 29.07 13.64
C VAL A 20 2.81 27.68 14.00
N VAL A 21 3.07 27.40 15.29
CA VAL A 21 3.66 26.10 15.71
C VAL A 21 2.61 24.98 15.80
N ILE A 22 1.34 25.30 16.07
CA ILE A 22 0.27 24.29 16.14
C ILE A 22 -0.14 23.80 14.74
N ALA A 23 0.01 24.64 13.70
CA ALA A 23 -0.30 24.26 12.32
C ALA A 23 0.74 23.28 11.71
N LEU A 24 2.01 23.33 12.12
CA LEU A 24 3.03 22.36 11.67
C LEU A 24 2.97 21.02 12.42
N ALA A 25 2.47 21.00 13.66
CA ALA A 25 2.30 19.75 14.43
C ALA A 25 1.07 18.93 13.98
N LEU A 26 0.08 19.58 13.35
CA LEU A 26 -1.11 18.91 12.79
C LEU A 26 -0.89 18.34 11.37
N ILE A 27 0.27 18.60 10.74
CA ILE A 27 0.63 18.05 9.42
C ILE A 27 1.50 16.78 9.54
N ALA A 28 1.84 16.34 10.75
CA ALA A 28 2.20 14.95 11.01
C ALA A 28 0.93 14.06 11.00
N LEU A 29 0.06 14.24 10.00
CA LEU A 29 -0.91 13.24 9.60
C LEU A 29 -0.08 12.02 9.21
N HIS A 30 -0.07 11.03 10.10
CA HIS A 30 0.52 9.72 10.00
C HIS A 30 0.49 9.16 8.57
N ALA A 31 1.45 9.57 7.73
CA ALA A 31 1.79 8.84 6.53
C ALA A 31 2.35 7.52 7.05
N ARG A 32 1.48 6.53 7.19
CA ARG A 32 1.90 5.18 7.53
C ARG A 32 2.72 4.72 6.34
N ALA A 33 3.93 4.28 6.64
CA ALA A 33 4.90 3.91 5.63
C ALA A 33 4.29 2.82 4.74
N ALA A 34 4.48 2.95 3.43
CA ALA A 34 4.34 1.85 2.50
C ALA A 34 5.09 0.62 3.06
N LEU A 35 4.63 -0.58 2.70
CA LEU A 35 5.46 -1.76 2.88
C LEU A 35 6.61 -1.64 1.89
N ALA A 36 7.71 -1.03 2.34
CA ALA A 36 8.94 -0.90 1.55
C ALA A 36 9.62 -2.27 1.50
N ILE A 37 9.58 -2.90 0.33
CA ILE A 37 10.19 -4.20 0.10
C ILE A 37 11.66 -4.00 -0.27
N THR A 38 12.52 -4.81 0.35
CA THR A 38 13.95 -4.88 0.02
C THR A 38 14.30 -6.19 -0.65
N ASP A 39 15.46 -6.26 -1.30
CA ASP A 39 15.99 -7.51 -1.87
C ASP A 39 16.09 -8.63 -0.82
N ALA A 40 16.28 -8.29 0.46
CA ALA A 40 16.36 -9.26 1.55
C ALA A 40 15.01 -9.94 1.84
N ASP A 41 13.89 -9.31 1.52
CA ASP A 41 12.54 -9.84 1.69
C ASP A 41 12.15 -10.80 0.56
N ILE A 42 12.86 -10.74 -0.57
CA ILE A 42 12.62 -11.54 -1.76
C ILE A 42 13.38 -12.87 -1.63
N LYS A 43 12.67 -13.99 -1.79
CA LYS A 43 13.24 -15.35 -1.75
C LYS A 43 12.86 -16.09 -3.02
N ASP A 44 13.86 -16.59 -3.74
CA ASP A 44 13.68 -17.35 -4.98
C ASP A 44 12.78 -16.64 -6.01
N GLY A 45 12.97 -15.32 -6.15
CA GLY A 45 12.16 -14.48 -7.05
C GLY A 45 10.73 -14.29 -6.59
N ARG A 46 10.45 -14.42 -5.29
CA ARG A 46 9.09 -14.28 -4.73
C ARG A 46 9.09 -13.43 -3.48
N PHE A 47 8.04 -12.62 -3.35
CA PHE A 47 7.70 -11.94 -2.11
C PHE A 47 6.30 -12.39 -1.66
N LEU A 48 6.12 -12.60 -0.36
CA LEU A 48 4.86 -13.07 0.22
C LEU A 48 4.47 -12.19 1.41
N TYR A 49 3.32 -11.53 1.27
CA TYR A 49 2.64 -10.87 2.36
C TYR A 49 1.47 -11.72 2.85
N SER A 50 1.29 -11.78 4.16
CA SER A 50 0.12 -12.43 4.75
C SER A 50 -0.36 -11.72 6.00
N LEU A 51 -1.67 -11.73 6.17
CA LEU A 51 -2.36 -11.35 7.40
C LEU A 51 -3.13 -12.57 7.89
N THR A 52 -2.66 -13.17 8.97
CA THR A 52 -3.27 -14.36 9.59
C THR A 52 -4.33 -13.98 10.60
N GLY A 53 -5.11 -14.96 11.08
CA GLY A 53 -6.01 -14.74 12.20
C GLY A 53 -5.28 -14.23 13.45
N SER A 54 -4.08 -14.73 13.75
CA SER A 54 -3.24 -14.21 14.84
C SER A 54 -2.94 -12.72 14.70
N ASP A 55 -2.64 -12.29 13.47
CA ASP A 55 -2.36 -10.89 13.15
C ASP A 55 -3.60 -9.99 13.24
N LEU A 56 -4.80 -10.57 13.08
CA LEU A 56 -6.10 -9.94 13.25
C LEU A 56 -6.64 -10.10 14.69
N SER A 57 -5.77 -10.13 15.70
CA SER A 57 -6.16 -10.04 17.10
C SER A 57 -6.26 -8.59 17.58
N SER A 58 -7.02 -8.35 18.65
CA SER A 58 -7.07 -7.05 19.33
C SER A 58 -5.72 -6.65 19.96
N THR A 59 -4.82 -7.60 20.18
CA THR A 59 -3.49 -7.38 20.76
C THR A 59 -2.39 -7.23 19.72
N SER A 60 -2.65 -7.58 18.45
CA SER A 60 -1.71 -7.43 17.35
C SER A 60 -1.77 -6.01 16.80
N THR A 61 -0.61 -5.41 16.57
CA THR A 61 -0.49 -4.12 15.87
C THR A 61 -0.19 -4.29 14.39
N LYS A 62 -0.07 -5.52 13.86
CA LYS A 62 0.39 -5.77 12.48
C LYS A 62 -0.47 -5.05 11.45
N PHE A 63 -1.80 -5.23 11.49
CA PHE A 63 -2.69 -4.50 10.58
C PHE A 63 -2.49 -2.99 10.65
N ALA A 64 -2.42 -2.43 11.87
CA ALA A 64 -2.26 -0.99 12.05
C ALA A 64 -0.90 -0.46 11.56
N ASN A 65 0.15 -1.27 11.66
CA ASN A 65 1.50 -0.90 11.23
C ASN A 65 1.70 -1.07 9.71
N ASP A 66 1.07 -2.08 9.11
CA ASP A 66 1.26 -2.44 7.70
C ASP A 66 0.31 -1.68 6.76
N VAL A 67 -0.85 -1.23 7.25
CA VAL A 67 -1.83 -0.54 6.41
C VAL A 67 -1.38 0.88 6.09
N TRP A 68 -1.33 1.22 4.81
CA TRP A 68 -0.94 2.55 4.32
C TRP A 68 -2.01 3.60 4.69
N ALA A 69 -3.28 3.27 4.46
CA ALA A 69 -4.40 4.12 4.86
C ALA A 69 -5.60 3.27 5.27
N SER A 70 -6.30 3.69 6.33
CA SER A 70 -7.56 3.07 6.72
C SER A 70 -8.54 4.12 7.24
N THR A 71 -9.81 3.97 6.88
CA THR A 71 -10.91 4.81 7.33
C THR A 71 -12.05 3.91 7.74
N ASN A 72 -12.57 4.07 8.95
CA ASN A 72 -13.76 3.34 9.45
C ASN A 72 -13.63 1.80 9.38
N VAL A 73 -12.42 1.26 9.50
CA VAL A 73 -12.19 -0.20 9.53
C VAL A 73 -11.78 -0.61 10.94
N VAL A 74 -12.34 -1.71 11.42
CA VAL A 74 -12.03 -2.29 12.73
C VAL A 74 -11.66 -3.75 12.60
N VAL A 75 -10.68 -4.19 13.38
CA VAL A 75 -10.36 -5.61 13.58
C VAL A 75 -11.38 -6.19 14.56
N LYS A 76 -11.96 -7.34 14.22
CA LYS A 76 -12.94 -8.02 15.07
C LYS A 76 -12.67 -9.51 15.20
N GLN A 77 -13.08 -10.02 16.35
CA GLN A 77 -13.13 -11.42 16.71
C GLN A 77 -14.58 -11.83 16.96
N GLN A 78 -14.97 -13.01 16.50
CA GLN A 78 -16.28 -13.60 16.72
C GLN A 78 -16.13 -15.09 17.05
N GLY A 79 -16.84 -15.55 18.08
CA GLY A 79 -16.74 -16.93 18.55
C GLY A 79 -15.48 -17.18 19.39
N GLU A 80 -15.27 -18.43 19.76
CA GLU A 80 -14.18 -18.90 20.63
C GLU A 80 -13.72 -20.30 20.18
N GLY A 81 -12.52 -20.72 20.60
CA GLY A 81 -11.95 -22.03 20.27
C GLY A 81 -11.82 -22.26 18.76
N ASP A 82 -12.15 -23.46 18.29
CA ASP A 82 -12.06 -23.82 16.86
C ASP A 82 -13.06 -23.05 15.97
N ALA A 83 -14.12 -22.51 16.57
CA ALA A 83 -15.11 -21.69 15.88
C ALA A 83 -14.72 -20.21 15.82
N GLU A 84 -13.64 -19.79 16.50
CA GLU A 84 -13.18 -18.41 16.50
C GLU A 84 -12.81 -17.95 15.09
N ARG A 85 -13.37 -16.81 14.68
CA ARG A 85 -13.06 -16.14 13.42
C ARG A 85 -12.61 -14.72 13.68
N ARG A 86 -11.61 -14.29 12.93
CA ARG A 86 -11.05 -12.94 12.97
C ARG A 86 -11.10 -12.32 11.57
N PHE A 87 -11.39 -11.04 11.51
CA PHE A 87 -11.66 -10.34 10.26
C PHE A 87 -11.50 -8.82 10.42
N LEU A 88 -11.39 -8.14 9.28
CA LEU A 88 -11.58 -6.71 9.16
C LEU A 88 -13.05 -6.45 8.82
N MET A 89 -13.67 -5.46 9.45
CA MET A 89 -15.03 -5.04 9.07
C MET A 89 -15.15 -3.52 9.02
N ALA A 90 -16.12 -3.05 8.25
CA ALA A 90 -16.55 -1.66 8.31
C ALA A 90 -17.14 -1.35 9.70
N ALA A 91 -16.80 -0.19 10.26
CA ALA A 91 -17.28 0.23 11.57
C ALA A 91 -18.80 0.41 11.57
N THR A 92 -19.45 -0.07 12.63
CA THR A 92 -20.91 0.01 12.80
C THR A 92 -21.37 1.47 12.84
N GLY A 93 -22.44 1.79 12.12
CA GLY A 93 -22.99 3.15 12.04
C GLY A 93 -22.42 4.01 10.91
N GLU A 94 -21.35 3.56 10.25
CA GLU A 94 -20.77 4.26 9.10
C GLU A 94 -21.49 3.86 7.80
N THR A 95 -21.30 4.66 6.74
CA THR A 95 -21.82 4.38 5.40
C THR A 95 -20.73 3.96 4.42
N SER A 96 -19.48 4.29 4.72
CA SER A 96 -18.31 3.88 3.95
C SER A 96 -17.15 3.53 4.88
N ALA A 97 -16.32 2.59 4.41
CA ALA A 97 -15.06 2.25 5.03
C ALA A 97 -14.07 1.79 3.96
N SER A 98 -12.78 1.90 4.24
CA SER A 98 -11.75 1.35 3.36
C SER A 98 -10.44 1.12 4.08
N PHE A 99 -9.66 0.16 3.59
CA PHE A 99 -8.25 0.05 3.92
C PHE A 99 -7.43 -0.19 2.66
N THR A 100 -6.20 0.31 2.65
CA THR A 100 -5.28 0.23 1.51
C THR A 100 -3.90 -0.21 2.00
N TYR A 101 -3.31 -1.15 1.28
CA TYR A 101 -1.89 -1.51 1.35
C TYR A 101 -1.15 -0.91 0.15
N GLU A 102 0.09 -0.52 0.39
CA GLU A 102 1.05 -0.11 -0.64
C GLU A 102 2.25 -1.05 -0.55
N PHE A 103 2.57 -1.73 -1.66
CA PHE A 103 3.72 -2.61 -1.80
C PHE A 103 4.72 -1.93 -2.72
N ASP A 104 5.78 -1.36 -2.16
CA ASP A 104 6.79 -0.58 -2.88
C ASP A 104 8.06 -1.41 -3.13
N PHE A 105 8.29 -1.76 -4.40
CA PHE A 105 9.48 -2.47 -4.89
C PHE A 105 10.49 -1.53 -5.58
N SER A 106 10.28 -0.21 -5.54
CA SER A 106 11.13 0.76 -6.25
C SER A 106 12.60 0.75 -5.81
N GLY A 107 12.86 0.29 -4.58
CA GLY A 107 14.20 0.10 -4.03
C GLY A 107 14.86 -1.25 -4.32
N THR A 108 14.20 -2.14 -5.07
CA THR A 108 14.68 -3.52 -5.31
C THR A 108 15.39 -3.68 -6.65
N ALA A 109 16.26 -4.68 -6.77
CA ALA A 109 16.85 -5.12 -8.04
C ALA A 109 15.93 -6.10 -8.81
N TYR A 110 14.61 -5.96 -8.66
CA TYR A 110 13.62 -6.89 -9.19
C TYR A 110 12.51 -6.16 -9.96
N VAL A 111 11.90 -6.88 -10.90
CA VAL A 111 10.73 -6.44 -11.66
C VAL A 111 9.55 -7.35 -11.35
N ILE A 112 8.36 -6.76 -11.20
CA ILE A 112 7.12 -7.50 -10.96
C ILE A 112 6.67 -8.20 -12.24
N GLU A 113 6.65 -9.53 -12.22
CA GLU A 113 6.15 -10.36 -13.32
C GLU A 113 4.66 -10.64 -13.17
N SER A 114 4.23 -10.92 -11.94
CA SER A 114 2.82 -11.16 -11.65
C SER A 114 2.60 -11.02 -10.16
N PHE A 115 1.36 -10.81 -9.77
CA PHE A 115 0.97 -10.93 -8.38
C PHE A 115 -0.39 -11.60 -8.26
N SER A 116 -0.65 -12.16 -7.09
CA SER A 116 -1.93 -12.77 -6.77
C SER A 116 -2.43 -12.28 -5.42
N ILE A 117 -3.75 -12.10 -5.32
CA ILE A 117 -4.42 -11.63 -4.11
C ILE A 117 -5.52 -12.63 -3.75
N LYS A 118 -5.42 -13.17 -2.54
CA LYS A 118 -6.48 -13.94 -1.90
C LYS A 118 -7.00 -13.16 -0.70
N ASP A 119 -8.24 -12.67 -0.82
CA ASP A 119 -8.96 -11.99 0.25
C ASP A 119 -10.42 -12.49 0.32
N PRO A 120 -10.78 -13.29 1.33
CA PRO A 120 -12.15 -13.70 1.57
C PRO A 120 -13.03 -12.51 1.94
N LEU A 121 -14.09 -12.30 1.18
CA LEU A 121 -15.08 -11.24 1.43
C LEU A 121 -16.39 -11.86 1.91
N GLN A 122 -17.09 -11.19 2.82
CA GLN A 122 -18.43 -11.59 3.25
C GLN A 122 -19.32 -10.37 3.49
N ALA A 123 -20.48 -10.35 2.84
CA ALA A 123 -21.54 -9.37 3.04
C ALA A 123 -22.80 -10.10 3.52
N ALA A 124 -23.19 -9.89 4.77
CA ALA A 124 -24.39 -10.49 5.34
C ALA A 124 -25.65 -9.76 4.85
N TYR A 125 -26.64 -10.53 4.40
CA TYR A 125 -27.93 -9.96 4.02
C TYR A 125 -28.66 -9.39 5.25
N SER A 126 -29.30 -8.24 5.05
CA SER A 126 -30.17 -7.60 6.04
C SER A 126 -31.30 -6.93 5.31
N ALA A 127 -32.57 -7.25 5.61
CA ALA A 127 -33.73 -6.71 4.87
C ALA A 127 -33.71 -5.17 4.67
N SER A 128 -33.20 -4.44 5.65
CA SER A 128 -33.17 -2.96 5.68
C SER A 128 -31.87 -2.35 5.13
N ASN A 129 -30.76 -3.08 5.17
CA ASN A 129 -29.43 -2.57 4.85
C ASN A 129 -28.78 -3.43 3.76
N ARG A 130 -28.26 -2.78 2.72
CA ARG A 130 -27.59 -3.42 1.59
C ARG A 130 -26.14 -2.98 1.55
N TYR A 131 -25.24 -3.91 1.26
CA TYR A 131 -23.81 -3.67 1.30
C TYR A 131 -23.16 -4.09 0.00
N THR A 132 -22.11 -3.37 -0.38
CA THR A 132 -21.18 -3.74 -1.44
C THR A 132 -19.78 -3.71 -0.86
N ILE A 133 -19.01 -4.77 -1.12
CA ILE A 133 -17.61 -4.87 -0.74
C ILE A 133 -16.83 -5.14 -2.01
N SER A 134 -15.88 -4.27 -2.33
CA SER A 134 -15.05 -4.39 -3.51
C SER A 134 -13.59 -4.40 -3.11
N SER A 135 -12.84 -5.36 -3.64
CA SER A 135 -11.39 -5.35 -3.55
C SER A 135 -10.80 -4.96 -4.90
N GLN A 136 -9.84 -4.06 -4.88
CA GLN A 136 -9.34 -3.34 -6.05
C GLN A 136 -7.83 -3.25 -5.98
N TRP A 137 -7.20 -3.04 -7.12
CA TRP A 137 -5.78 -2.75 -7.20
C TRP A 137 -5.50 -1.59 -8.14
N ARG A 138 -4.33 -0.99 -8.02
CA ARG A 138 -3.81 -0.01 -8.99
C ARG A 138 -2.28 0.03 -8.95
N THR A 139 -1.70 0.70 -9.93
CA THR A 139 -0.30 1.13 -9.94
C THR A 139 -0.20 2.62 -9.61
N ASP A 140 1.02 3.17 -9.59
CA ASP A 140 1.31 4.59 -9.32
C ASP A 140 0.59 5.57 -10.25
N SER A 141 0.26 5.11 -11.46
CA SER A 141 -0.25 5.95 -12.55
C SER A 141 -1.59 5.50 -13.10
N SER A 142 -2.29 4.57 -12.43
CA SER A 142 -3.55 4.00 -12.93
C SER A 142 -4.74 4.32 -12.03
N ASP A 143 -5.93 4.25 -12.66
CA ASP A 143 -7.18 4.14 -11.94
C ASP A 143 -7.25 2.81 -11.17
N TRP A 144 -8.19 2.74 -10.22
CA TRP A 144 -8.50 1.51 -9.49
C TRP A 144 -9.20 0.52 -10.40
N ILE A 145 -8.66 -0.69 -10.46
CA ILE A 145 -9.18 -1.83 -11.21
C ILE A 145 -9.82 -2.80 -10.22
N ASP A 146 -11.09 -3.13 -10.44
CA ASP A 146 -11.80 -4.13 -9.64
C ASP A 146 -11.17 -5.52 -9.84
N LEU A 147 -10.84 -6.17 -8.73
CA LEU A 147 -10.52 -7.60 -8.72
C LEU A 147 -11.81 -8.40 -8.60
N ARG A 148 -12.64 -7.98 -7.64
CA ARG A 148 -13.89 -8.65 -7.27
C ARG A 148 -14.79 -7.66 -6.54
N SER A 149 -16.09 -7.87 -6.67
CA SER A 149 -17.12 -7.17 -5.89
C SER A 149 -18.18 -8.17 -5.48
N ILE A 150 -18.59 -8.13 -4.21
CA ILE A 150 -19.78 -8.82 -3.73
C ILE A 150 -20.80 -7.77 -3.29
N SER A 151 -22.07 -7.99 -3.61
CA SER A 151 -23.13 -7.05 -3.26
C SER A 151 -24.40 -7.76 -2.85
N THR A 152 -25.00 -7.34 -1.74
CA THR A 152 -26.33 -7.81 -1.34
C THR A 152 -27.45 -7.00 -2.03
N VAL A 153 -27.14 -5.98 -2.84
CA VAL A 153 -28.14 -5.17 -3.54
C VAL A 153 -28.94 -6.05 -4.51
N GLY A 154 -30.27 -5.99 -4.41
CA GLY A 154 -31.16 -6.86 -5.18
C GLY A 154 -31.13 -8.33 -4.79
N GLN A 155 -30.35 -8.72 -3.78
CA GLN A 155 -30.26 -10.09 -3.28
C GLN A 155 -31.14 -10.30 -2.05
N THR A 156 -31.55 -11.55 -1.79
CA THR A 156 -32.26 -11.98 -0.58
C THR A 156 -31.40 -12.86 0.34
N THR A 157 -30.14 -13.08 -0.02
CA THR A 157 -29.18 -13.94 0.69
C THR A 157 -27.83 -13.25 0.86
N SER A 158 -27.10 -13.66 1.89
CA SER A 158 -25.72 -13.20 2.13
C SER A 158 -24.82 -13.58 0.96
N GLN A 159 -23.84 -12.75 0.66
CA GLN A 159 -22.85 -12.98 -0.39
C GLN A 159 -21.48 -13.21 0.23
N SER A 160 -20.69 -14.07 -0.41
CA SER A 160 -19.31 -14.34 0.02
C SER A 160 -18.44 -14.73 -1.16
N PHE A 161 -17.14 -14.47 -1.02
CA PHE A 161 -16.13 -14.87 -1.99
C PHE A 161 -14.89 -15.38 -1.25
N SER A 162 -14.21 -16.41 -1.78
CA SER A 162 -13.01 -16.98 -1.17
C SER A 162 -11.96 -17.48 -2.20
N GLY A 163 -11.89 -16.84 -3.36
CA GLY A 163 -10.92 -17.15 -4.41
C GLY A 163 -9.64 -16.30 -4.38
N THR A 164 -8.77 -16.59 -5.34
CA THR A 164 -7.53 -15.87 -5.63
C THR A 164 -7.64 -15.22 -7.00
N ASP A 165 -7.33 -13.93 -7.10
CA ASP A 165 -7.17 -13.24 -8.38
C ASP A 165 -5.69 -13.13 -8.70
N THR A 166 -5.32 -13.39 -9.96
CA THR A 166 -3.94 -13.33 -10.43
C THR A 166 -3.84 -12.33 -11.57
N ILE A 167 -2.90 -11.39 -11.44
CA ILE A 167 -2.59 -10.38 -12.44
C ILE A 167 -1.27 -10.79 -13.09
N SER A 168 -1.30 -11.01 -14.40
CA SER A 168 -0.15 -11.45 -15.18
C SER A 168 0.72 -10.28 -15.65
N LYS A 169 1.94 -10.59 -16.10
CA LYS A 169 2.86 -9.61 -16.69
C LYS A 169 2.22 -8.84 -17.83
N THR A 170 1.53 -9.54 -18.73
CA THR A 170 0.86 -8.94 -19.88
C THR A 170 -0.19 -7.91 -19.46
N ALA A 171 -0.92 -8.17 -18.37
CA ALA A 171 -1.88 -7.20 -17.83
C ALA A 171 -1.18 -5.96 -17.23
N LEU A 172 -0.01 -6.13 -16.61
CA LEU A 172 0.82 -5.03 -16.13
C LEU A 172 1.41 -4.20 -17.29
N GLU A 173 1.95 -4.87 -18.32
CA GLU A 173 2.53 -4.23 -19.50
C GLU A 173 1.49 -3.43 -20.30
N ALA A 174 0.24 -3.87 -20.30
CA ALA A 174 -0.86 -3.14 -20.93
C ALA A 174 -1.10 -1.74 -20.31
N LEU A 175 -0.58 -1.48 -19.11
CA LEU A 175 -0.62 -0.16 -18.46
C LEU A 175 0.49 0.80 -18.98
N GLY A 176 1.35 0.34 -19.89
CA GLY A 176 2.37 1.14 -20.58
C GLY A 176 3.77 1.08 -19.97
N GLN A 177 3.90 0.79 -18.68
CA GLN A 177 5.17 0.54 -18.02
C GLN A 177 4.99 -0.47 -16.88
N LEU A 178 6.01 -1.31 -16.66
CA LEU A 178 5.99 -2.24 -15.53
C LEU A 178 6.05 -1.45 -14.22
N PRO A 179 5.09 -1.65 -13.30
CA PRO A 179 5.03 -0.87 -12.08
C PRO A 179 6.10 -1.29 -11.09
N THR A 180 6.60 -0.34 -10.31
CA THR A 180 7.44 -0.60 -9.13
C THR A 180 6.63 -0.62 -7.85
N THR A 181 5.42 -0.07 -7.84
CA THR A 181 4.54 -0.07 -6.68
C THR A 181 3.16 -0.58 -7.05
N ILE A 182 2.60 -1.43 -6.19
CA ILE A 182 1.24 -1.95 -6.30
C ILE A 182 0.44 -1.53 -5.07
N TYR A 183 -0.73 -0.94 -5.31
CA TYR A 183 -1.70 -0.65 -4.26
C TYR A 183 -2.80 -1.69 -4.30
N TYR A 184 -3.19 -2.16 -3.14
CA TYR A 184 -4.35 -3.02 -2.95
C TYR A 184 -5.30 -2.38 -1.95
N ARG A 185 -6.59 -2.29 -2.29
CA ARG A 185 -7.59 -1.66 -1.44
C ARG A 185 -8.83 -2.53 -1.32
N VAL A 186 -9.42 -2.55 -0.14
CA VAL A 186 -10.80 -2.99 0.05
C VAL A 186 -11.66 -1.79 0.41
N THR A 187 -12.81 -1.68 -0.24
CA THR A 187 -13.83 -0.68 0.03
C THR A 187 -15.11 -1.36 0.47
N TYR A 188 -15.78 -0.73 1.44
CA TYR A 188 -17.08 -1.13 1.93
C TYR A 188 -18.03 0.04 1.66
N THR A 189 -19.19 -0.26 1.09
CA THR A 189 -20.27 0.71 0.88
C THR A 189 -21.57 0.18 1.47
N ALA A 190 -22.21 0.93 2.36
CA ALA A 190 -23.59 0.70 2.73
C ALA A 190 -24.49 1.38 1.69
N ASN A 191 -25.05 0.59 0.78
CA ASN A 191 -25.93 1.07 -0.28
C ASN A 191 -27.28 1.56 0.28
N THR A 192 -27.70 1.06 1.45
CA THR A 192 -28.84 1.59 2.21
C THR A 192 -28.51 1.59 3.70
N GLY A 193 -28.98 2.62 4.41
CA GLY A 193 -28.78 2.78 5.85
C GLY A 193 -27.31 2.89 6.24
N THR A 194 -26.88 2.13 7.26
CA THR A 194 -25.51 2.13 7.80
C THR A 194 -25.04 0.70 8.03
N PHE A 195 -23.73 0.49 8.15
CA PHE A 195 -23.19 -0.83 8.49
C PHE A 195 -23.70 -1.33 9.84
N GLN A 196 -24.18 -2.57 9.83
CA GLN A 196 -24.46 -3.33 11.04
C GLN A 196 -23.24 -4.16 11.45
N THR A 197 -23.12 -4.43 12.75
CA THR A 197 -22.01 -5.21 13.31
C THR A 197 -21.87 -6.56 12.62
N ASN A 198 -20.67 -6.88 12.12
CA ASN A 198 -20.35 -8.12 11.41
C ASN A 198 -21.10 -8.33 10.08
N HIS A 199 -21.67 -7.29 9.45
CA HIS A 199 -22.36 -7.48 8.17
C HIS A 199 -21.49 -7.23 6.94
N ALA A 200 -20.37 -6.53 7.07
CA ALA A 200 -19.46 -6.26 5.95
C ALA A 200 -18.02 -6.58 6.38
N GLN A 201 -17.49 -7.69 5.88
CA GLN A 201 -16.24 -8.28 6.38
C GLN A 201 -15.27 -8.59 5.23
N ALA A 202 -13.98 -8.42 5.50
CA ALA A 202 -12.89 -8.87 4.66
C ALA A 202 -11.88 -9.68 5.48
N SER A 203 -11.09 -10.50 4.78
CA SER A 203 -10.04 -11.33 5.37
C SER A 203 -10.52 -12.25 6.50
N ARG A 204 -11.79 -12.70 6.45
CA ARG A 204 -12.37 -13.56 7.49
C ARG A 204 -11.69 -14.92 7.52
N THR A 205 -11.08 -15.25 8.66
CA THR A 205 -10.26 -16.46 8.80
C THR A 205 -10.27 -17.03 10.21
N ALA A 206 -9.84 -18.28 10.36
CA ALA A 206 -9.58 -18.90 11.65
C ALA A 206 -8.22 -18.44 12.22
N VAL A 207 -7.99 -18.60 13.53
CA VAL A 207 -6.81 -18.04 14.23
C VAL A 207 -5.49 -18.46 13.56
N ALA A 208 -5.30 -19.75 13.29
CA ALA A 208 -4.08 -20.28 12.67
C ALA A 208 -4.11 -20.29 11.13
N SER A 209 -5.06 -19.60 10.50
CA SER A 209 -5.24 -19.56 9.05
C SER A 209 -4.95 -18.17 8.49
N THR A 210 -4.63 -18.13 7.20
CA THR A 210 -4.39 -16.88 6.46
C THR A 210 -5.72 -16.25 6.04
N GLY A 211 -5.92 -14.98 6.37
CA GLY A 211 -7.06 -14.18 5.92
C GLY A 211 -6.76 -13.49 4.60
N LEU A 212 -5.81 -12.56 4.61
CA LEU A 212 -5.30 -11.91 3.41
C LEU A 212 -3.96 -12.54 3.01
N ASN A 213 -3.80 -12.86 1.74
CA ASN A 213 -2.51 -13.25 1.17
C ASN A 213 -2.26 -12.47 -0.12
N VAL A 214 -1.08 -11.86 -0.23
CA VAL A 214 -0.62 -11.22 -1.46
C VAL A 214 0.74 -11.81 -1.81
N SER A 215 0.86 -12.37 -3.00
CA SER A 215 2.11 -12.99 -3.46
C SER A 215 2.58 -12.32 -4.73
N PHE A 216 3.86 -12.01 -4.82
CA PHE A 216 4.48 -11.45 -6.02
C PHE A 216 5.49 -12.45 -6.58
N ASN A 217 5.46 -12.65 -7.90
CA ASN A 217 6.54 -13.31 -8.63
C ASN A 217 7.34 -12.22 -9.32
N LEU A 218 8.66 -12.32 -9.20
CA LEU A 218 9.60 -11.28 -9.52
C LEU A 218 10.76 -11.87 -10.33
N THR A 219 11.25 -11.11 -11.31
CA THR A 219 12.49 -11.45 -12.04
C THR A 219 13.57 -10.46 -11.62
N ALA A 220 14.78 -10.97 -11.33
CA ALA A 220 15.92 -10.10 -11.07
C ALA A 220 16.24 -9.25 -12.30
N ILE A 221 16.45 -7.96 -12.10
CA ILE A 221 17.02 -7.07 -13.11
C ILE A 221 18.48 -7.49 -13.26
N PRO A 222 18.93 -7.91 -14.45
CA PRO A 222 20.34 -8.23 -14.65
C PRO A 222 21.16 -7.00 -14.28
N GLU A 223 22.13 -7.16 -13.36
CA GLU A 223 23.08 -6.09 -13.12
C GLU A 223 23.71 -5.72 -14.48
N PRO A 224 23.78 -4.43 -14.84
CA PRO A 224 24.46 -4.04 -16.07
C PRO A 224 25.88 -4.58 -15.95
N SER A 225 26.20 -5.60 -16.76
CA SER A 225 27.40 -6.39 -16.54
C SER A 225 28.58 -5.46 -16.36
N THR A 226 29.28 -5.58 -15.23
CA THR A 226 30.48 -4.78 -14.93
C THR A 226 31.50 -4.91 -16.07
N ILE A 227 31.45 -6.03 -16.81
CA ILE A 227 32.17 -6.30 -18.05
C ILE A 227 31.84 -5.27 -19.14
N ALA A 228 30.57 -4.95 -19.39
CA ALA A 228 30.19 -3.93 -20.38
C ALA A 228 30.75 -2.53 -20.01
N MET A 229 30.73 -2.18 -18.72
CA MET A 229 31.37 -0.95 -18.23
C MET A 229 32.90 -0.99 -18.39
N CYS A 230 33.55 -2.09 -17.98
CA CYS A 230 34.99 -2.27 -18.12
C CYS A 230 35.46 -2.31 -19.58
N VAL A 231 34.66 -2.85 -20.50
CA VAL A 231 34.96 -2.87 -21.94
C VAL A 231 34.78 -1.49 -22.56
N ALA A 232 33.76 -0.72 -22.15
CA ALA A 232 33.57 0.66 -22.61
C ALA A 232 34.70 1.58 -22.11
N PHE A 233 35.08 1.48 -20.83
CA PHE A 233 36.20 2.26 -20.27
C PHE A 233 37.56 1.77 -20.79
N GLY A 234 37.77 0.46 -20.91
CA GLY A 234 39.00 -0.13 -21.45
C GLY A 234 39.22 0.21 -22.93
N GLY A 235 38.14 0.19 -23.74
CA GLY A 235 38.17 0.60 -25.15
C GLY A 235 38.46 2.08 -25.32
N ALA A 236 37.88 2.95 -24.50
CA ALA A 236 38.16 4.39 -24.52
C ALA A 236 39.63 4.70 -24.15
N CYS A 237 40.18 4.01 -23.15
CA CYS A 237 41.58 4.17 -22.75
C CYS A 237 42.56 3.71 -23.85
N LEU A 238 42.30 2.57 -24.51
CA LEU A 238 43.09 2.10 -25.64
C LEU A 238 43.03 3.06 -26.84
N GLY A 239 41.85 3.62 -27.14
CA GLY A 239 41.67 4.62 -28.20
C GLY A 239 42.52 5.88 -27.98
N VAL A 240 42.58 6.38 -26.74
CA VAL A 240 43.40 7.55 -26.37
C VAL A 240 44.91 7.26 -26.49
N ILE A 241 45.35 6.05 -26.11
CA ILE A 241 46.75 5.64 -26.23
C ILE A 241 47.18 5.56 -27.70
N ILE A 242 46.35 4.96 -28.56
CA ILE A 242 46.61 4.83 -30.01
C ILE A 242 46.66 6.21 -30.68
N LEU A 243 45.71 7.11 -30.35
CA LEU A 243 45.71 8.49 -30.86
C LEU A 243 46.96 9.28 -30.43
N ARG A 244 47.40 9.11 -29.18
CA ARG A 244 48.64 9.76 -28.68
C ARG A 244 49.90 9.24 -29.38
N GLN A 245 49.99 7.95 -29.67
CA GLN A 245 51.14 7.38 -30.39
C GLN A 245 51.19 7.84 -31.85
N ARG A 246 50.04 7.95 -32.53
CA ARG A 246 49.98 8.41 -33.93
C ARG A 246 50.44 9.85 -34.10
N ASN A 247 50.07 10.75 -33.18
CA ASN A 247 50.47 12.16 -33.22
C ASN A 247 51.97 12.37 -32.96
N ARG A 248 52.63 11.49 -32.19
CA ARG A 248 54.08 11.58 -31.95
C ARG A 248 54.91 11.23 -33.21
N HIS A 249 54.43 10.29 -34.02
CA HIS A 249 55.10 9.91 -35.27
C HIS A 249 54.94 10.96 -36.39
N GLN A 250 53.92 11.80 -36.35
CA GLN A 250 53.75 12.88 -37.33
C GLN A 250 54.57 14.13 -36.99
N ALA A 251 54.93 14.36 -35.73
CA ALA A 251 55.74 15.50 -35.29
C ALA A 251 57.26 15.32 -35.54
N THR A 252 57.69 14.16 -36.04
CA THR A 252 59.10 13.80 -36.26
C THR A 252 59.47 13.60 -37.74
N ARG A 253 58.56 13.99 -38.65
CA ARG A 253 58.84 14.15 -40.09
C ARG A 253 58.77 15.63 -40.45
#